data_AF-W4PIR7-F1
#
_entry.id   AF-W4PIR7-F1
#
_cell.length_a   1.000
_cell.length_b   1.000
_cell.length_c   1.000
_cell.angle_alpha   90.00
_cell.angle_beta   90.00
_cell.angle_gamma   90.00
#
_symmetry.space_group_name_H-M   'P 1'
#
loop_
_entity.id
_entity.type
_entity.pdbx_description
1 polymer ?
#
loop_
_entity_poly.entity_id
_entity_poly.type
_entity_poly.pdbx_seq_one_letter_code
_entity_poly.pdbx_strand_id
1 'polypeptide(L)' 'MAPMPWSKLMVTGGVEPTRENLTAWVKAGVFCVGMGSKLFPKDKVAAEDWTYVTDKCKEVLGYIAEARG' A
#
# COMPACT_ATOMS: atom_id res chain seq x y z
N MET A 1 12.20 -0.48 19.61
CA MET A 1 12.78 0.77 19.05
C MET A 1 13.71 0.35 17.92
N ALA A 2 13.47 0.81 16.69
CA ALA A 2 14.33 0.44 15.56
C ALA A 2 15.71 1.09 15.70
N PRO A 3 16.80 0.44 15.25
CA PRO A 3 18.17 0.91 15.48
C PRO A 3 18.51 2.24 14.76
N MET A 4 17.68 2.69 13.82
CA MET A 4 17.88 3.93 13.06
C MET A 4 16.57 4.74 12.98
N PRO A 5 16.18 5.45 14.05
CA PRO A 5 14.89 6.16 14.11
C PRO A 5 14.76 7.35 13.15
N TRP A 6 15.87 7.84 12.59
CA TRP A 6 15.89 8.92 11.59
C TRP A 6 15.64 8.42 10.16
N SER A 7 15.70 7.12 9.91
CA SER A 7 15.59 6.55 8.56
C SER A 7 14.13 6.39 8.14
N LYS A 8 13.76 7.02 7.02
CA LYS A 8 12.44 6.83 6.38
C LYS A 8 12.51 5.67 5.40
N LEU A 9 11.92 4.53 5.78
CA LEU A 9 11.92 3.33 4.95
C LEU A 9 10.66 3.26 4.08
N MET A 10 10.88 3.07 2.77
CA MET A 10 9.85 2.65 1.82
C MET A 10 9.99 1.16 1.59
N VAL A 11 8.97 0.37 1.93
CA VAL A 11 8.96 -1.08 1.65
C VAL A 11 8.33 -1.33 0.29
N THR A 12 9.01 -2.11 -0.54
CA THR A 12 8.52 -2.59 -1.84
C THR A 12 8.71 -4.11 -1.94
N GLY A 13 7.87 -4.79 -2.72
CA GLY A 13 7.87 -6.25 -2.83
C GLY A 13 7.19 -6.94 -1.64
N GLY A 14 6.18 -7.78 -1.91
CA GLY A 14 5.40 -8.43 -0.86
C GLY A 14 4.34 -7.56 -0.16
N VAL A 15 4.21 -6.29 -0.58
CA VAL A 15 3.11 -5.41 -0.14
C VAL A 15 1.85 -5.74 -0.92
N GLU A 16 0.79 -6.09 -0.21
CA GLU A 16 -0.53 -6.39 -0.77
C GLU A 16 -1.54 -5.28 -0.45
N PRO A 17 -2.45 -4.93 -1.38
CA PRO A 17 -3.49 -3.93 -1.16
C PRO A 17 -4.65 -4.51 -0.34
N THR A 18 -4.33 -5.06 0.83
CA THR A 18 -5.24 -5.69 1.80
C THR A 18 -5.07 -5.03 3.15
N ARG A 19 -6.15 -4.95 3.93
CA ARG A 19 -6.12 -4.34 5.27
C ARG A 19 -5.07 -4.98 6.18
N GLU A 20 -4.97 -6.31 6.26
CA GLU A 20 -4.02 -6.95 7.19
C GLU A 20 -2.56 -6.63 6.83
N ASN A 21 -2.18 -6.79 5.56
CA ASN A 21 -0.82 -6.57 5.10
C ASN A 21 -0.38 -5.10 5.31
N LEU A 22 -1.22 -4.14 4.92
CA LEU A 22 -0.91 -2.72 5.07
C LEU A 22 -0.84 -2.31 6.55
N THR A 23 -1.75 -2.82 7.38
CA THR A 23 -1.71 -2.56 8.83
C THR A 23 -0.44 -3.11 9.46
N ALA A 24 0.00 -4.31 9.07
CA ALA A 24 1.24 -4.90 9.57
C ALA A 24 2.46 -4.04 9.22
N TRP A 25 2.55 -3.55 7.97
CA TRP A 25 3.64 -2.67 7.55
C TRP A 25 3.63 -1.33 8.28
N VAL A 26 2.48 -0.69 8.40
CA VAL A 26 2.35 0.57 9.14
C VAL A 26 2.79 0.39 10.60
N LYS A 27 2.33 -0.69 11.27
CA LYS A 27 2.74 -1.01 12.66
C LYS A 27 4.23 -1.37 12.78
N ALA A 28 4.84 -1.90 11.73
CA ALA A 28 6.28 -2.14 11.68
C ALA A 28 7.10 -0.84 11.60
N GLY A 29 6.46 0.32 11.41
CA GLY A 29 7.10 1.63 11.40
C GLY A 29 7.60 2.08 10.03
N VAL A 30 7.05 1.53 8.95
CA VAL A 30 7.38 2.00 7.59
C VAL A 30 6.90 3.44 7.39
N PHE A 31 7.68 4.23 6.67
CA PHE A 31 7.28 5.58 6.32
C PHE A 31 6.27 5.58 5.17
N CYS A 32 6.49 4.69 4.19
CA CYS A 32 5.57 4.46 3.08
C CYS A 32 5.75 3.04 2.53
N VAL A 33 4.82 2.65 1.66
CA VAL A 33 4.84 1.36 0.96
C VAL A 33 4.71 1.61 -0.54
N GLY A 34 5.42 0.81 -1.33
CA GLY A 34 5.28 0.77 -2.78
C GLY A 34 4.51 -0.49 -3.19
N MET A 35 3.42 -0.30 -3.93
CA MET A 35 2.62 -1.39 -4.50
C MET A 35 2.69 -1.31 -6.03
N GLY A 36 2.95 -2.45 -6.66
CA GLY A 36 3.07 -2.56 -8.12
C GLY A 36 1.86 -3.26 -8.76
N SER A 37 2.12 -4.38 -9.42
CA SER A 37 1.12 -5.15 -10.19
C SER A 37 -0.10 -5.62 -9.40
N LYS A 38 -0.02 -5.71 -8.06
CA LYS A 38 -1.18 -6.04 -7.21
C LYS A 38 -2.17 -4.88 -7.08
N LEU A 39 -1.70 -3.64 -7.16
CA LEU A 39 -2.55 -2.43 -7.17
C LEU A 39 -3.02 -2.09 -8.58
N PHE A 40 -2.16 -2.33 -9.58
CA PHE A 40 -2.45 -2.11 -11.00
C PHE A 40 -2.31 -3.40 -11.80
N PRO A 41 -3.33 -4.28 -11.80
CA PRO A 41 -3.33 -5.49 -12.62
C PRO A 41 -3.23 -5.15 -14.11
N LYS A 42 -2.45 -5.95 -14.87
CA LYS A 42 -2.19 -5.69 -16.29
C LYS A 42 -3.45 -5.72 -17.14
N ASP A 43 -4.38 -6.61 -16.84
CA ASP A 43 -5.67 -6.74 -17.52
C ASP A 43 -6.55 -5.51 -17.33
N LYS A 44 -6.57 -4.95 -16.11
CA LYS A 44 -7.33 -3.73 -15.79
C LYS A 44 -6.77 -2.50 -16.48
N VAL A 45 -5.44 -2.37 -16.50
CA VAL A 45 -4.77 -1.27 -17.20
C VAL A 45 -4.94 -1.40 -18.71
N ALA A 46 -4.79 -2.60 -19.28
CA ALA A 46 -4.96 -2.84 -20.71
C ALA A 46 -6.41 -2.63 -21.18
N ALA A 47 -7.39 -2.86 -20.30
CA ALA A 47 -8.80 -2.57 -20.55
C ALA A 47 -9.20 -1.12 -20.26
N GLU A 48 -8.25 -0.25 -19.88
CA GLU A 48 -8.50 1.13 -19.48
C GLU A 48 -9.58 1.27 -18.38
N ASP A 49 -9.65 0.31 -17.47
CA ASP A 49 -10.61 0.27 -16.35
C ASP A 49 -10.18 1.23 -15.23
N TRP A 50 -10.25 2.54 -15.51
CA TRP A 50 -9.84 3.60 -14.60
C TRP A 50 -10.72 3.68 -13.35
N THR A 51 -11.97 3.19 -13.44
CA THR A 51 -12.88 3.06 -12.30
C THR A 51 -12.31 2.07 -11.30
N TYR A 52 -11.93 0.86 -11.74
CA TYR A 52 -11.27 -0.12 -10.88
C TYR A 52 -10.03 0.46 -10.21
N VAL A 53 -9.15 1.11 -10.99
CA VAL A 53 -7.92 1.70 -10.46
C VAL A 53 -8.22 2.76 -9.40
N THR A 54 -9.19 3.63 -9.66
CA THR A 54 -9.59 4.71 -8.75
C THR A 54 -10.15 4.15 -7.45
N ASP A 55 -11.07 3.20 -7.54
CA ASP A 55 -11.72 2.62 -6.36
C ASP A 55 -10.74 1.80 -5.53
N LYS A 56 -9.85 1.05 -6.19
CA LYS A 56 -8.79 0.30 -5.49
C LYS A 56 -7.82 1.24 -4.78
N CYS A 57 -7.45 2.37 -5.39
CA CYS A 57 -6.61 3.38 -4.74
C CYS A 57 -7.31 3.99 -3.51
N LYS A 58 -8.60 4.35 -3.61
CA LYS A 58 -9.38 4.89 -2.48
C LYS A 58 -9.45 3.90 -1.33
N GLU A 59 -9.74 2.63 -1.63
CA GLU A 59 -9.82 1.56 -0.64
C GLU A 59 -8.49 1.41 0.12
N VAL A 60 -7.38 1.31 -0.61
CA VAL A 60 -6.03 1.16 -0.04
C VAL A 60 -5.63 2.37 0.81
N LEU A 61 -5.93 3.59 0.33
CA LEU A 61 -5.71 4.81 1.11
C LEU A 61 -6.56 4.82 2.38
N GLY A 62 -7.79 4.31 2.34
CA GLY A 62 -8.65 4.11 3.50
C GLY A 62 -8.01 3.19 4.53
N TYR A 63 -7.48 2.03 4.12
CA TYR A 63 -6.79 1.12 5.02
C TYR A 63 -5.54 1.74 5.66
N ILE A 64 -4.78 2.54 4.90
CA ILE A 64 -3.61 3.24 5.44
C ILE A 64 -4.03 4.32 6.45
N ALA A 65 -5.11 5.05 6.18
CA ALA A 65 -5.65 6.04 7.12
C ALA A 65 -6.11 5.38 8.42
N GLU A 66 -6.87 4.29 8.33
CA GLU A 66 -7.29 3.47 9.48
C GLU A 66 -6.09 2.92 10.27
N ALA A 67 -5.05 2.44 9.60
CA ALA A 67 -3.88 1.87 10.27
C ALA A 67 -2.97 2.91 10.95
N ARG A 68 -3.09 4.18 10.57
CA ARG A 68 -2.32 5.31 11.13
C ARG A 68 -3.07 6.09 12.21
N GLY A 69 -4.39 6.03 12.22
CA GLY A 69 -5.23 6.55 13.30
C GLY A 69 -5.08 5.74 14.58
#